data_AF-A0A518DUV1-F1
#
_entry.id   AF-A0A518DUV1-F1
#
_cell.length_a   1.000
_cell.length_b   1.000
_cell.length_c   1.000
_cell.angle_alpha   90.00
_cell.angle_beta   90.00
_cell.angle_gamma   90.00
#
_symmetry.space_group_name_H-M   'P 1'
#
loop_
_entity.id
_entity.type
_entity.pdbx_description
1 polymer ?
#
loop_
_entity_poly.entity_id
_entity_poly.type
_entity_poly.pdbx_seq_one_letter_code
_entity_poly.pdbx_strand_id
1 'polypeptide(L)'
;MDPETAVANLAEILAARDKFTELEIYEAMEEQGFPEPVAIHAYKFTQTAWARAVLYSMGVRFDNEYIWFDADGEAVRAGLIEEEPYYLAAVGLVEKYAHKPAFSLLVQMSAEANTVDAALQDGSEAENLVLGPAAFFMEAATEEGIAKARKYLTDPR
;
A
#
# COMPACT_ATOMS: atom_id res chain seq x y z
N MET A 1 -18.53 3.16 -7.78
CA MET A 1 -18.36 3.54 -6.36
C MET A 1 -17.18 4.48 -6.30
N ASP A 2 -17.29 5.55 -5.51
CA ASP A 2 -16.31 6.65 -5.49
C ASP A 2 -15.10 6.32 -4.60
N PRO A 3 -13.85 6.62 -5.04
CA PRO A 3 -12.63 6.37 -4.26
C PRO A 3 -12.60 7.01 -2.87
N GLU A 4 -13.05 8.27 -2.73
CA GLU A 4 -13.05 8.96 -1.43
C GLU A 4 -13.97 8.24 -0.44
N THR A 5 -15.15 7.82 -0.92
CA THR A 5 -16.12 7.07 -0.11
C THR A 5 -15.56 5.72 0.35
N ALA A 6 -14.86 5.00 -0.52
CA ALA A 6 -14.27 3.71 -0.20
C ALA A 6 -13.13 3.84 0.83
N VAL A 7 -12.24 4.81 0.63
CA VAL A 7 -11.12 5.07 1.55
C VAL A 7 -11.61 5.57 2.91
N ALA A 8 -12.62 6.45 2.94
CA ALA A 8 -13.21 6.92 4.19
C ALA A 8 -13.85 5.77 4.99
N ASN A 9 -14.59 4.86 4.33
CA ASN A 9 -15.18 3.70 5.01
C ASN A 9 -14.10 2.74 5.51
N LEU A 10 -13.09 2.45 4.70
CA LEU A 10 -11.93 1.67 5.12
C LEU A 10 -11.26 2.28 6.36
N ALA A 11 -11.05 3.60 6.37
CA ALA A 11 -10.43 4.28 7.51
C ALA A 11 -11.25 4.15 8.80
N GLU A 12 -12.59 4.21 8.72
CA GLU A 12 -13.47 3.97 9.87
C GLU A 12 -13.46 2.50 10.33
N ILE A 13 -13.44 1.53 9.39
CA ILE A 13 -13.30 0.10 9.71
C ILE A 13 -11.99 -0.14 10.48
N LEU A 14 -10.88 0.42 9.99
CA LEU A 14 -9.57 0.33 10.64
C LEU A 14 -9.60 1.00 12.02
N ALA A 15 -10.11 2.23 12.12
CA ALA A 15 -10.14 2.99 13.36
C ALA A 15 -10.99 2.34 14.47
N ALA A 16 -11.91 1.46 14.11
CA ALA A 16 -12.76 0.69 15.03
C ALA A 16 -12.13 -0.63 15.51
N ARG A 17 -10.93 -0.99 15.03
CA ARG A 17 -10.28 -2.28 15.32
C ARG A 17 -8.90 -2.07 15.96
N ASP A 18 -8.59 -2.89 16.96
CA ASP A 18 -7.24 -2.90 17.56
C ASP A 18 -6.27 -3.81 16.80
N LYS A 19 -6.80 -4.84 16.14
CA LYS A 19 -6.06 -5.82 15.32
C LYS A 19 -6.92 -6.23 14.14
N PHE A 20 -6.28 -6.57 13.03
CA PHE A 20 -6.93 -7.10 11.84
C PHE A 20 -5.93 -7.85 10.96
N THR A 21 -6.45 -8.70 10.10
CA THR A 21 -5.79 -9.24 8.91
C THR A 21 -6.30 -8.52 7.67
N GLU A 22 -5.58 -8.63 6.56
CA GLU A 22 -6.03 -8.08 5.27
C GLU A 22 -7.37 -8.68 4.83
N LEU A 23 -7.56 -9.99 5.01
CA LEU A 23 -8.82 -10.68 4.68
C LEU A 23 -10.00 -10.15 5.48
N GLU A 24 -9.85 -9.97 6.80
CA GLU A 24 -10.91 -9.43 7.66
C GLU A 24 -11.32 -7.98 7.29
N ILE A 25 -10.42 -7.23 6.64
CA ILE A 25 -10.73 -5.89 6.13
C ILE A 25 -11.51 -5.99 4.82
N TYR A 26 -11.13 -6.88 3.91
CA TYR A 26 -11.87 -7.13 2.68
C TYR A 26 -13.29 -7.62 2.94
N GLU A 27 -13.45 -8.59 3.84
CA GLU A 27 -14.78 -9.09 4.26
C GLU A 27 -15.64 -7.95 4.83
N ALA A 28 -15.06 -7.08 5.67
CA ALA A 28 -15.79 -5.96 6.26
C ALA A 28 -16.20 -4.89 5.23
N MET A 29 -15.38 -4.65 4.21
CA MET A 29 -15.75 -3.78 3.11
C MET A 29 -16.84 -4.41 2.23
N GLU A 30 -16.76 -5.72 1.96
CA GLU A 30 -17.79 -6.44 1.21
C GLU A 30 -19.15 -6.42 1.94
N GLU A 31 -19.16 -6.61 3.27
CA GLU A 31 -20.37 -6.48 4.11
C GLU A 31 -21.03 -5.10 4.01
N GLN A 32 -20.26 -4.06 3.71
CA GLN A 32 -20.75 -2.70 3.47
C GLN A 32 -21.13 -2.43 2.00
N GLY A 33 -21.07 -3.45 1.15
CA GLY A 33 -21.45 -3.39 -0.26
C GLY A 33 -20.37 -2.87 -1.20
N PHE A 34 -19.11 -2.83 -0.76
CA PHE A 34 -17.98 -2.49 -1.63
C PHE A 34 -17.57 -3.71 -2.46
N PRO A 35 -17.54 -3.62 -3.81
CA PRO A 35 -17.01 -4.70 -4.64
C PRO A 35 -15.54 -4.99 -4.31
N GLU A 36 -15.12 -6.25 -4.38
CA GLU A 36 -13.75 -6.68 -4.08
C GLU A 36 -12.66 -5.83 -4.78
N PRO A 37 -12.74 -5.52 -6.09
CA PRO A 37 -11.74 -4.66 -6.73
C PRO A 37 -11.65 -3.26 -6.10
N VAL A 38 -12.76 -2.71 -5.59
CA VAL A 38 -12.75 -1.41 -4.90
C VAL A 38 -12.10 -1.54 -3.52
N ALA A 39 -12.39 -2.61 -2.79
CA ALA A 39 -11.78 -2.88 -1.49
C ALA A 39 -10.25 -3.08 -1.60
N ILE A 40 -9.79 -3.82 -2.62
CA ILE A 40 -8.36 -4.04 -2.90
C ILE A 40 -7.66 -2.70 -3.20
N HIS A 41 -8.19 -1.88 -4.11
CA HIS A 41 -7.56 -0.59 -4.42
C HIS A 41 -7.54 0.34 -3.21
N ALA A 42 -8.67 0.46 -2.50
CA ALA A 42 -8.75 1.28 -1.29
C ALA A 42 -7.73 0.83 -0.25
N TYR A 43 -7.63 -0.47 0.01
CA TYR A 43 -6.69 -1.02 0.98
C TYR A 43 -5.23 -0.78 0.60
N LYS A 44 -4.81 -1.15 -0.61
CA LYS A 44 -3.42 -1.04 -1.05
C LYS A 44 -2.94 0.40 -1.07
N PHE A 45 -3.73 1.32 -1.64
CA PHE A 45 -3.34 2.73 -1.67
C PHE A 45 -3.43 3.41 -0.30
N THR A 46 -4.37 3.00 0.56
CA THR A 46 -4.39 3.49 1.95
C THR A 46 -3.16 3.04 2.71
N GLN A 47 -2.80 1.76 2.62
CA GLN A 47 -1.60 1.22 3.24
C GLN A 47 -0.33 1.94 2.76
N THR A 48 -0.18 2.15 1.44
CA THR A 48 0.95 2.89 0.86
C THR A 48 0.98 4.35 1.31
N ALA A 49 -0.15 5.06 1.31
CA ALA A 49 -0.21 6.45 1.79
C ALA A 49 0.29 6.59 3.24
N TRP A 50 -0.13 5.69 4.12
CA TRP A 50 0.32 5.68 5.51
C TRP A 50 1.77 5.29 5.68
N ALA A 51 2.23 4.28 4.95
CA ALA A 51 3.62 3.85 4.98
C ALA A 51 4.54 4.99 4.53
N ARG A 52 4.23 5.62 3.38
CA ARG A 52 4.98 6.77 2.87
C ARG A 52 4.94 7.96 3.81
N ALA A 53 3.80 8.28 4.43
CA ALA A 53 3.72 9.38 5.40
C ALA A 53 4.69 9.19 6.58
N VAL A 54 4.75 7.98 7.14
CA VAL A 54 5.67 7.65 8.24
C VAL A 54 7.12 7.68 7.75
N LEU A 55 7.42 6.98 6.66
CA LEU A 55 8.78 6.81 6.15
C LEU A 55 9.37 8.13 5.59
N TYR A 56 8.53 9.02 5.04
CA TYR A 56 8.94 10.36 4.62
C TYR A 56 9.47 11.19 5.79
N SER A 57 8.88 11.04 6.99
CA SER A 57 9.38 11.71 8.20
C SER A 57 10.76 11.22 8.65
N MET A 58 11.20 10.07 8.13
CA MET A 58 12.53 9.50 8.35
C MET A 58 13.54 9.89 7.25
N GLY A 59 13.13 10.68 6.25
CA GLY A 59 13.99 11.08 5.13
C GLY A 59 14.03 10.10 3.95
N VAL A 60 13.23 9.03 3.98
CA VAL A 60 13.12 8.09 2.87
C VAL A 60 12.48 8.78 1.67
N ARG A 61 13.01 8.54 0.47
CA ARG A 61 12.46 9.02 -0.79
C ARG A 61 11.77 7.89 -1.55
N PHE A 62 10.83 8.24 -2.41
CA PHE A 62 10.01 7.28 -3.15
C PHE A 62 9.95 7.64 -4.62
N ASP A 63 9.91 6.62 -5.46
CA ASP A 63 9.43 6.76 -6.82
C ASP A 63 7.94 7.18 -6.82
N ASN A 64 7.57 7.95 -7.83
CA ASN A 64 6.21 8.43 -8.04
C ASN A 64 5.36 7.41 -8.82
N GLU A 65 5.93 6.33 -9.34
CA GLU A 65 5.18 5.32 -10.08
C GLU A 65 4.53 4.26 -9.19
N TYR A 66 3.44 3.67 -9.67
CA TYR A 66 2.89 2.42 -9.17
C TYR A 66 2.68 1.41 -10.29
N ILE A 67 2.73 0.12 -9.96
CA ILE A 67 2.53 -0.99 -10.89
C ILE A 67 1.65 -2.05 -10.23
N TRP A 68 0.63 -2.52 -10.94
CA TRP A 68 -0.12 -3.72 -10.62
C TRP A 68 0.36 -4.88 -11.48
N PHE A 69 0.56 -6.01 -10.81
CA PHE A 69 0.87 -7.29 -11.41
C PHE A 69 -0.33 -8.24 -11.28
N ASP A 70 -0.50 -9.13 -12.24
CA ASP A 70 -1.34 -10.32 -12.07
C ASP A 70 -0.61 -11.41 -11.27
N ALA A 71 -1.27 -12.55 -11.02
CA ALA A 71 -0.69 -13.66 -10.25
C ALA A 71 0.59 -14.25 -10.86
N ASP A 72 0.78 -14.11 -12.18
CA ASP A 72 1.93 -14.61 -12.95
C ASP A 72 3.05 -13.56 -13.05
N GLY A 73 2.89 -12.40 -12.40
CA GLY A 73 3.88 -11.33 -12.35
C GLY A 73 3.96 -10.50 -13.64
N GLU A 74 2.94 -10.51 -14.49
CA GLU A 74 2.84 -9.60 -15.63
C GLU A 74 2.28 -8.25 -15.19
N ALA A 75 2.91 -7.16 -15.64
CA ALA A 75 2.42 -5.81 -15.36
C ALA A 75 1.12 -5.56 -16.16
N VAL A 76 0.01 -5.41 -15.44
CA VAL A 76 -1.33 -5.23 -16.03
C VAL A 76 -1.83 -3.78 -15.97
N ARG A 77 -1.27 -2.98 -15.06
CA ARG A 77 -1.56 -1.55 -14.94
C ARG A 77 -0.36 -0.82 -14.33
N ALA A 78 -0.09 0.40 -14.78
CA ALA A 78 0.85 1.30 -14.15
C ALA A 78 0.35 2.73 -14.25
N GLY A 79 0.86 3.62 -13.40
CA GLY A 79 0.52 5.03 -13.37
C GLY A 79 1.34 5.81 -12.36
N LEU A 80 1.02 7.09 -12.21
CA LEU A 80 1.62 7.94 -11.18
C LEU A 80 0.78 7.88 -9.90
N ILE A 81 1.43 7.67 -8.76
CA ILE A 81 0.76 7.53 -7.47
C ILE A 81 0.10 8.85 -7.03
N GLU A 82 0.71 9.99 -7.37
CA GLU A 82 0.14 11.31 -7.10
C GLU A 82 -1.09 11.65 -7.95
N GLU A 83 -1.35 10.88 -9.01
CA GLU A 83 -2.56 11.01 -9.84
C GLU A 83 -3.63 9.98 -9.47
N GLU A 84 -3.32 9.04 -8.58
CA GLU A 84 -4.22 7.94 -8.24
C GLU A 84 -5.28 8.35 -7.20
N PRO A 85 -6.59 8.32 -7.55
CA PRO A 85 -7.64 8.84 -6.67
C PRO A 85 -7.72 8.18 -5.29
N TYR A 86 -7.51 6.87 -5.18
CA TYR A 86 -7.51 6.18 -3.88
C TYR A 86 -6.34 6.63 -2.99
N TYR A 87 -5.18 6.88 -3.59
CA TYR A 87 -4.01 7.36 -2.86
C TYR A 87 -4.21 8.79 -2.36
N LEU A 88 -4.68 9.68 -3.23
CA LEU A 88 -4.99 11.07 -2.86
C LEU A 88 -6.03 11.14 -1.73
N ALA A 89 -7.09 10.35 -1.83
CA ALA A 89 -8.10 10.25 -0.77
C ALA A 89 -7.48 9.78 0.56
N ALA A 90 -6.57 8.79 0.52
CA ALA A 90 -5.93 8.27 1.72
C ALA A 90 -4.96 9.26 2.36
N VAL A 91 -4.15 9.96 1.56
CA VAL A 91 -3.27 11.04 2.03
C VAL A 91 -4.07 12.12 2.77
N GLY A 92 -5.25 12.48 2.27
CA GLY A 92 -6.16 13.44 2.91
C GLY A 92 -6.67 13.03 4.30
N LEU A 93 -6.58 11.74 4.66
CA LEU A 93 -7.00 11.22 5.96
C LEU A 93 -5.84 11.03 6.95
N VAL A 94 -4.58 11.27 6.52
CA VAL A 94 -3.39 10.97 7.32
C VAL A 94 -3.39 11.69 8.67
N GLU A 95 -3.65 12.99 8.68
CA GLU A 95 -3.64 13.73 9.95
C GLU A 95 -4.80 13.32 10.87
N LYS A 96 -5.97 13.00 10.29
CA LYS A 96 -7.19 12.68 11.04
C LYS A 96 -7.04 11.40 11.88
N TYR A 97 -6.36 10.37 11.36
CA TYR A 97 -6.24 9.08 12.05
C TYR A 97 -4.83 8.77 12.57
N ALA A 98 -3.88 9.71 12.53
CA ALA A 98 -2.48 9.49 12.92
C ALA A 98 -2.30 8.90 14.33
N HIS A 99 -3.26 9.14 15.24
CA HIS A 99 -3.22 8.65 16.63
C HIS A 99 -3.94 7.32 16.86
N LYS A 100 -4.46 6.69 15.80
CA LYS A 100 -5.19 5.42 15.90
C LYS A 100 -4.23 4.23 15.76
N PRO A 101 -4.14 3.32 16.74
CA PRO A 101 -3.19 2.20 16.71
C PRO A 101 -3.29 1.31 15.47
N ALA A 102 -4.50 1.14 14.93
CA ALA A 102 -4.76 0.37 13.71
C ALA A 102 -3.90 0.81 12.51
N PHE A 103 -3.60 2.11 12.40
CA PHE A 103 -2.83 2.64 11.27
C PHE A 103 -1.34 2.37 11.45
N SER A 104 -0.84 2.27 12.69
CA SER A 104 0.53 1.75 12.92
C SER A 104 0.65 0.29 12.48
N LEU A 105 -0.37 -0.53 12.75
CA LEU A 105 -0.41 -1.92 12.26
C LEU A 105 -0.48 -1.96 10.73
N LEU A 106 -1.30 -1.10 10.11
CA LEU A 106 -1.40 -1.00 8.65
C LEU A 106 -0.04 -0.71 8.00
N VAL A 107 0.74 0.22 8.57
CA VAL A 107 2.10 0.54 8.12
C VAL A 107 3.02 -0.68 8.25
N GLN A 108 2.99 -1.39 9.39
CA GLN A 108 3.82 -2.60 9.60
C GLN A 108 3.50 -3.71 8.59
N MET A 109 2.26 -3.80 8.11
CA MET A 109 1.86 -4.76 7.09
C MET A 109 2.29 -4.35 5.67
N SER A 110 2.85 -3.15 5.47
CA SER A 110 3.18 -2.64 4.13
C SER A 110 4.51 -3.20 3.62
N ALA A 111 4.58 -3.44 2.31
CA ALA A 111 5.82 -3.84 1.66
C ALA A 111 6.92 -2.76 1.78
N GLU A 112 6.54 -1.48 1.74
CA GLU A 112 7.48 -0.36 1.85
C GLU A 112 8.13 -0.29 3.22
N ALA A 113 7.35 -0.39 4.31
CA ALA A 113 7.90 -0.40 5.66
C ALA A 113 8.81 -1.61 5.90
N ASN A 114 8.40 -2.80 5.43
CA ASN A 114 9.23 -4.01 5.54
C ASN A 114 10.54 -3.89 4.74
N THR A 115 10.50 -3.26 3.57
CA THR A 115 11.69 -3.03 2.75
C THR A 115 12.66 -2.05 3.42
N VAL A 116 12.15 -0.95 4.00
CA VAL A 116 12.98 0.01 4.73
C VAL A 116 13.54 -0.62 6.00
N ASP A 117 12.74 -1.33 6.79
CA ASP A 117 13.21 -2.01 8.01
C ASP A 117 14.35 -2.98 7.70
N ALA A 118 14.23 -3.80 6.66
CA ALA A 118 15.30 -4.68 6.21
C ALA A 118 16.58 -3.91 5.83
N ALA A 119 16.45 -2.82 5.06
CA ALA A 119 17.60 -2.01 4.65
C ALA A 119 18.30 -1.34 5.85
N LEU A 120 17.55 -0.90 6.85
CA LEU A 120 18.09 -0.33 8.09
C LEU A 120 18.80 -1.39 8.94
N GLN A 121 18.24 -2.60 9.03
CA GLN A 121 18.89 -3.73 9.71
C GLN A 121 20.21 -4.13 9.05
N ASP A 122 20.32 -3.96 7.73
CA ASP A 122 21.55 -4.17 6.96
C ASP A 122 22.55 -2.99 7.07
N GLY A 123 22.25 -1.98 7.88
CA GLY A 123 23.15 -0.86 8.18
C GLY A 123 23.00 0.35 7.26
N SER A 124 21.95 0.41 6.44
CA SER A 124 21.63 1.61 5.66
C SER A 124 21.11 2.73 6.57
N GLU A 125 21.27 3.97 6.11
CA GLU A 125 20.64 5.13 6.75
C GLU A 125 19.38 5.53 5.98
N ALA A 126 18.29 5.85 6.71
CA ALA A 126 16.98 6.12 6.10
C ALA A 126 17.03 7.23 5.03
N GLU A 127 17.77 8.32 5.28
CA GLU A 127 17.94 9.45 4.37
C GLU A 127 18.64 9.11 3.04
N ASN A 128 19.38 8.00 3.02
CA ASN A 128 20.06 7.50 1.82
C ASN A 128 19.17 6.54 1.01
N LEU A 129 18.01 6.13 1.53
CA LEU A 129 17.10 5.21 0.85
C LEU A 129 16.22 5.93 -0.18
N VAL A 130 16.10 5.29 -1.34
CA VAL A 130 15.11 5.62 -2.37
C VAL A 130 14.39 4.32 -2.71
N LEU A 131 13.10 4.25 -2.40
CA LEU A 131 12.28 3.10 -2.80
C LEU A 131 11.85 3.26 -4.26
N GLY A 132 11.82 2.13 -4.98
CA GLY A 132 11.27 2.06 -6.34
C GLY A 132 9.74 2.20 -6.36
N PRO A 133 9.12 1.94 -7.53
CA PRO A 133 7.67 2.04 -7.69
C PRO A 133 6.88 1.22 -6.67
N ALA A 134 5.70 1.72 -6.28
CA ALA A 134 4.78 0.95 -5.46
C ALA A 134 4.24 -0.24 -6.27
N ALA A 135 4.59 -1.46 -5.85
CA ALA A 135 4.24 -2.69 -6.55
C ALA A 135 3.14 -3.47 -5.82
N PHE A 136 2.07 -3.78 -6.53
CA PHE A 136 0.91 -4.50 -6.00
C PHE A 136 0.59 -5.73 -6.85
N PHE A 137 -0.01 -6.74 -6.24
CA PHE A 137 -0.62 -7.86 -6.96
C PHE A 137 -2.13 -7.76 -6.83
N MET A 138 -2.86 -7.95 -7.95
CA MET A 138 -4.32 -7.96 -7.95
C MET A 138 -4.90 -9.21 -7.29
N GLU A 139 -4.13 -10.30 -7.29
CA GLU A 139 -4.51 -11.62 -6.80
C GLU A 139 -3.34 -12.21 -6.00
N ALA A 140 -3.54 -13.38 -5.37
CA ALA A 140 -2.44 -14.08 -4.71
C ALA A 140 -1.35 -14.45 -5.74
N ALA A 141 -0.17 -13.86 -5.58
CA ALA A 141 0.96 -14.09 -6.48
C ALA A 141 1.49 -15.53 -6.36
N THR A 142 1.86 -16.12 -7.50
CA THR A 142 2.67 -17.34 -7.51
C THR A 142 4.13 -17.03 -7.15
N GLU A 143 4.90 -18.02 -6.70
CA GLU A 143 6.33 -17.83 -6.47
C GLU A 143 7.07 -17.38 -7.73
N GLU A 144 6.70 -17.94 -8.89
CA GLU A 144 7.23 -17.56 -10.20
C GLU A 144 6.84 -16.12 -10.56
N GLY A 145 5.59 -15.73 -10.30
CA GLY A 145 5.10 -14.37 -10.49
C GLY A 145 5.83 -13.34 -9.63
N ILE A 146 6.10 -13.66 -8.36
CA ILE A 146 6.93 -12.81 -7.47
C ILE A 146 8.34 -12.65 -8.04
N ALA A 147 8.97 -13.74 -8.48
CA ALA A 147 10.31 -13.69 -9.05
C ALA A 147 10.36 -12.83 -10.32
N LYS A 148 9.34 -12.93 -11.16
CA LYS A 148 9.21 -12.15 -12.39
C LYS A 148 8.96 -10.67 -12.13
N ALA A 149 8.03 -10.33 -11.23
CA ALA A 149 7.79 -8.95 -10.82
C ALA A 149 9.05 -8.32 -10.20
N ARG A 150 9.80 -9.08 -9.38
CA ARG A 150 11.09 -8.61 -8.84
C ARG A 150 12.08 -8.28 -9.96
N LYS A 151 12.20 -9.16 -10.96
CA LYS A 151 13.07 -8.91 -12.11
C LYS A 151 12.65 -7.65 -12.86
N TYR A 152 11.34 -7.44 -13.06
CA TYR A 152 10.79 -6.24 -13.68
C TYR A 152 11.21 -4.97 -12.93
N LEU A 153 11.10 -4.97 -11.59
CA LEU A 153 11.41 -3.80 -10.76
C LEU A 153 12.92 -3.49 -10.70
N THR A 154 13.79 -4.50 -10.87
CA THR A 154 15.26 -4.30 -10.86
C THR A 154 15.85 -3.98 -12.22
N ASP A 155 15.14 -4.28 -13.30
CA ASP A 155 15.56 -4.09 -14.69
C ASP A 155 14.33 -3.69 -15.54
N PRO A 156 13.81 -2.46 -15.33
CA PRO A 156 12.68 -1.95 -16.09
C PRO A 156 13.13 -1.76 -17.54
N ARG A 157 12.55 -2.54 -18.46
CA ARG A 157 12.85 -2.49 -19.90
C ARG A 157 12.28 -1.26 -20.57
#